data_AF-A0A9N9DUG6-F1
#
_entry.id   AF-A0A9N9DUG6-F1
#
_cell.length_a   1.000
_cell.length_b   1.000
_cell.length_c   1.000
_cell.angle_alpha   90.00
_cell.angle_beta   90.00
_cell.angle_gamma   90.00
#
_symmetry.space_group_name_H-M   'P 1'
#
loop_
_entity.id
_entity.type
_entity.pdbx_description
1 polymer ?
#
loop_
_entity_poly.entity_id
_entity_poly.type
_entity_poly.pdbx_seq_one_letter_code
_entity_poly.pdbx_strand_id
1 'polypeptide(L)'
;MVFTMPAPDLLRRDRQSITVTSPGAGPWKKGSLQSVSWWSTDIASDAIVVIEITDKSGNSVFKDTKSVGTGNIGFTVGDGWDSSSVFKATVSLQSNPSVLGTSGDFTITN
;
A
#
# COMPACT_ATOMS: atom_id res chain seq x y z
N MET A 1 48.33 -1.56 6.75
CA MET A 1 47.21 -1.16 7.64
C MET A 1 46.03 -0.88 6.73
N VAL A 2 45.01 -1.73 6.79
CA VAL A 2 43.78 -1.62 5.98
C VAL A 2 42.84 -0.63 6.66
N PHE A 3 42.22 0.29 5.92
CA PHE A 3 40.83 0.74 6.12
C PHE A 3 40.37 1.36 4.79
N THR A 4 39.84 0.52 3.90
CA THR A 4 38.43 0.49 3.48
C THR A 4 38.01 1.74 2.72
N MET A 5 37.86 1.60 1.39
CA MET A 5 37.17 2.58 0.57
C MET A 5 35.75 2.76 1.15
N PRO A 6 35.27 3.99 1.46
CA PRO A 6 33.84 4.16 1.56
C PRO A 6 33.27 3.76 0.20
N ALA A 7 32.38 2.75 0.19
CA ALA A 7 31.61 2.43 -0.99
C ALA A 7 31.03 3.74 -1.55
N PRO A 8 30.97 3.92 -2.88
CA PRO A 8 30.27 5.07 -3.43
C PRO A 8 28.88 5.05 -2.82
N ASP A 9 28.54 6.12 -2.12
CA ASP A 9 27.19 6.37 -1.63
C ASP A 9 26.35 6.61 -2.89
N LEU A 10 26.01 5.51 -3.56
CA LEU A 10 25.05 5.48 -4.63
C LEU A 10 23.75 5.90 -3.97
N LEU A 11 23.50 7.20 -4.00
CA LEU A 11 22.22 7.87 -3.95
C LEU A 11 21.13 6.92 -3.44
N ARG A 12 20.83 6.97 -2.13
CA ARG A 12 19.76 6.18 -1.46
C ARG A 12 18.34 6.48 -1.98
N ARG A 13 18.18 6.91 -3.23
CA ARG A 13 16.91 7.10 -3.93
C ARG A 13 16.28 5.78 -4.34
N ASP A 14 17.06 4.70 -4.44
CA ASP A 14 16.56 3.36 -4.80
C ASP A 14 16.21 2.46 -3.60
N ARG A 15 16.36 2.96 -2.36
CA ARG A 15 16.02 2.20 -1.13
C ARG A 15 14.61 2.47 -0.61
N GLN A 16 13.95 3.50 -1.15
CA GLN A 16 12.58 3.84 -0.77
C GLN A 16 11.66 2.68 -1.13
N SER A 17 11.08 2.05 -0.10
CA SER A 17 10.19 0.92 -0.29
C SER A 17 8.95 1.11 0.56
N ILE A 18 7.80 0.82 -0.04
CA ILE A 18 6.53 0.68 0.67
C ILE A 18 6.13 -0.78 0.52
N THR A 19 5.86 -1.44 1.63
CA THR A 19 5.35 -2.80 1.64
C THR A 19 3.99 -2.80 2.30
N VAL A 20 3.04 -3.49 1.68
CA VAL A 20 1.67 -3.60 2.17
C VAL A 20 1.48 -5.02 2.69
N THR A 21 1.26 -5.15 3.99
CA THR A 21 1.13 -6.45 4.67
C THR A 21 -0.33 -6.88 4.80
N SER A 22 -1.27 -5.96 4.61
CA SER A 22 -2.71 -6.21 4.66
C SER A 22 -3.44 -5.23 3.73
N PRO A 23 -4.61 -5.57 3.19
CA PRO A 23 -5.48 -6.70 3.54
C PRO A 23 -4.92 -8.06 3.11
N GLY A 24 -5.22 -9.10 3.90
CA GLY A 24 -4.94 -10.48 3.54
C GLY A 24 -5.79 -10.98 2.36
N ALA A 25 -5.51 -12.21 1.90
CA ALA A 25 -6.28 -12.85 0.86
C ALA A 25 -7.74 -13.08 1.33
N GLY A 26 -8.69 -12.57 0.56
CA GLY A 26 -10.13 -12.77 0.78
C GLY A 26 -10.57 -14.23 0.57
N PRO A 27 -11.88 -14.53 0.63
CA PRO A 27 -12.97 -13.58 0.40
C PRO A 27 -13.44 -12.82 1.64
N TRP A 28 -13.59 -11.50 1.50
CA TRP A 28 -14.12 -10.63 2.56
C TRP A 28 -15.62 -10.42 2.41
N LYS A 29 -16.37 -10.41 3.50
CA LYS A 29 -17.81 -10.18 3.45
C LYS A 29 -18.14 -8.69 3.19
N LYS A 30 -19.16 -8.41 2.38
CA LYS A 30 -19.74 -7.05 2.26
C LYS A 30 -20.15 -6.50 3.63
N GLY A 31 -19.87 -5.22 3.86
CA GLY A 31 -20.07 -4.55 5.14
C GLY A 31 -19.05 -4.91 6.22
N SER A 32 -18.10 -5.82 5.95
CA SER A 32 -17.03 -6.13 6.90
C SER A 32 -16.02 -4.99 6.95
N LEU A 33 -15.62 -4.62 8.17
CA LEU A 33 -14.48 -3.74 8.38
C LEU A 33 -13.19 -4.51 8.13
N GLN A 34 -12.38 -4.02 7.21
CA GLN A 34 -11.06 -4.52 6.90
C GLN A 34 -10.01 -3.45 7.14
N SER A 35 -8.74 -3.83 7.08
CA SER A 35 -7.65 -2.88 7.31
C SER A 35 -6.54 -3.05 6.28
N VAL A 36 -6.14 -1.93 5.68
CA VAL A 36 -4.89 -1.86 4.92
C VAL A 36 -3.79 -1.53 5.92
N SER A 37 -2.76 -2.36 5.99
CA SER A 37 -1.59 -2.12 6.82
C SER A 37 -0.36 -2.07 5.95
N TRP A 38 0.50 -1.09 6.19
CA TRP A 38 1.72 -0.90 5.43
C TRP A 38 2.83 -0.39 6.32
N TRP A 39 4.04 -0.53 5.81
CA TRP A 39 5.24 0.06 6.38
C TRP A 39 6.13 0.53 5.24
N SER A 40 6.75 1.69 5.45
CA SER A 40 7.67 2.30 4.50
C SER A 40 9.06 2.43 5.09
N THR A 41 10.09 2.24 4.27
CA THR A 41 11.49 2.31 4.67
C THR A 41 12.24 3.34 3.82
N ASP A 42 13.18 4.07 4.44
CA ASP A 42 14.02 5.08 3.80
C ASP A 42 13.25 6.25 3.14
N ILE A 43 12.03 6.55 3.61
CA ILE A 43 11.24 7.71 3.18
C ILE A 43 11.25 8.79 4.27
N ALA A 44 11.34 10.06 3.87
CA ALA A 44 11.31 11.20 4.78
C ALA A 44 9.97 11.25 5.55
N SER A 45 10.01 11.52 6.86
CA SER A 45 8.85 11.42 7.77
C SER A 45 7.72 12.42 7.51
N ASP A 46 8.01 13.48 6.76
CA ASP A 46 7.06 14.51 6.33
C ASP A 46 6.31 14.12 5.04
N ALA A 47 6.71 13.03 4.39
CA ALA A 47 6.04 12.56 3.18
C ALA A 47 4.66 11.95 3.48
N ILE A 48 3.81 11.94 2.45
CA ILE A 48 2.44 11.41 2.51
C ILE A 48 2.35 10.23 1.55
N VAL A 49 1.71 9.16 2.00
CA VAL A 49 1.34 8.01 1.18
C VAL A 49 -0.14 8.08 0.83
N VAL A 50 -0.47 7.64 -0.37
CA VAL A 50 -1.81 7.51 -0.91
C VAL A 50 -2.17 6.04 -0.89
N ILE A 51 -3.23 5.70 -0.17
CA ILE A 51 -3.79 4.35 -0.10
C ILE A 51 -4.99 4.32 -1.04
N GLU A 52 -5.01 3.38 -1.96
CA GLU A 52 -6.09 3.23 -2.93
C GLU A 52 -6.42 1.76 -3.09
N ILE A 53 -7.72 1.43 -3.11
CA ILE A 53 -8.19 0.09 -3.41
C ILE A 53 -8.81 0.12 -4.79
N THR A 54 -8.27 -0.68 -5.68
CA THR A 54 -8.72 -0.79 -7.07
C THR A 54 -9.23 -2.18 -7.36
N ASP A 55 -10.28 -2.27 -8.18
CA ASP A 55 -10.65 -3.49 -8.89
C ASP A 55 -9.56 -3.84 -9.93
N LYS A 56 -9.46 -5.11 -10.31
CA LYS A 56 -8.81 -5.61 -11.53
C LYS A 56 -9.18 -4.81 -12.78
N SER A 57 -10.38 -4.23 -12.83
CA SER A 57 -10.81 -3.31 -13.90
C SER A 57 -10.16 -1.92 -13.85
N GLY A 58 -9.41 -1.60 -12.80
CA GLY A 58 -8.80 -0.28 -12.56
C GLY A 58 -9.73 0.74 -11.87
N ASN A 59 -10.90 0.31 -11.41
CA ASN A 59 -11.84 1.19 -10.71
C ASN A 59 -11.44 1.37 -9.24
N SER A 60 -11.13 2.60 -8.83
CA SER A 60 -10.86 2.95 -7.44
C SER A 60 -12.14 2.98 -6.61
N VAL A 61 -12.28 2.02 -5.69
CA VAL A 61 -13.45 1.89 -4.80
C VAL A 61 -13.22 2.51 -3.42
N PHE A 62 -11.96 2.72 -3.05
CA PHE A 62 -11.58 3.39 -1.81
C PHE A 62 -10.29 4.16 -2.03
N LYS A 63 -10.18 5.35 -1.44
CA LYS A 63 -8.97 6.16 -1.51
C LYS A 63 -8.82 6.99 -0.25
N ASP A 64 -7.62 6.99 0.32
CA ASP A 64 -7.26 7.76 1.50
C ASP A 64 -5.79 8.17 1.47
N THR A 65 -5.37 9.06 2.35
CA THR A 65 -3.99 9.51 2.48
C THR A 65 -3.52 9.50 3.93
N LYS A 66 -2.28 9.12 4.15
CA LYS A 66 -1.67 9.08 5.49
C LYS A 66 -0.23 9.55 5.48
N SER A 67 0.25 9.94 6.65
CA SER A 67 1.68 10.14 6.89
C SER A 67 2.43 8.84 6.58
N VAL A 68 3.59 9.00 5.96
CA VAL A 68 4.54 7.92 5.72
C VAL A 68 5.03 7.29 7.02
N GLY A 69 5.55 6.06 6.92
CA GLY A 69 5.99 5.25 8.06
C GLY A 69 5.20 3.96 8.15
N THR A 70 4.91 3.52 9.37
CA THR A 70 4.04 2.37 9.63
C THR A 70 2.64 2.88 9.93
N GLY A 71 1.66 2.43 9.15
CA GLY A 71 0.29 2.87 9.25
C GLY A 71 -0.70 1.72 9.09
N ASN A 72 -1.88 1.93 9.65
CA ASN A 72 -3.04 1.13 9.33
C ASN A 72 -4.20 2.08 8.99
N ILE A 73 -5.09 1.60 8.15
CA ILE A 73 -6.36 2.26 7.89
C ILE A 73 -7.46 1.25 7.79
N GLY A 74 -8.53 1.47 8.55
CA GLY A 74 -9.75 0.69 8.45
C GLY A 74 -10.57 1.15 7.25
N PHE A 75 -11.01 0.22 6.42
CA PHE A 75 -11.98 0.47 5.35
C PHE A 75 -13.12 -0.54 5.45
N THR A 76 -14.34 -0.08 5.24
CA THR A 76 -15.50 -0.97 5.17
C THR A 76 -15.70 -1.41 3.73
N VAL A 77 -15.85 -2.71 3.51
CA VAL A 77 -16.21 -3.24 2.19
C VAL A 77 -17.59 -2.71 1.83
N GLY A 78 -17.66 -1.82 0.82
CA GLY A 78 -18.91 -1.20 0.42
C GLY A 78 -19.86 -2.19 -0.27
N ASP A 79 -21.16 -1.96 -0.14
CA ASP A 79 -22.19 -2.84 -0.72
C ASP A 79 -22.14 -2.89 -2.25
N GLY A 80 -21.64 -1.81 -2.87
CA GLY A 80 -21.43 -1.68 -4.32
C GLY A 80 -20.16 -2.33 -4.86
N TRP A 81 -19.38 -3.04 -4.03
CA TRP A 81 -18.20 -3.76 -4.51
C TRP A 81 -18.66 -5.07 -5.18
N ASP A 82 -18.20 -5.30 -6.41
CA ASP A 82 -18.51 -6.51 -7.16
C ASP A 82 -17.86 -7.72 -6.52
N SER A 83 -18.66 -8.66 -6.00
CA SER A 83 -18.16 -9.92 -5.42
C SER A 83 -17.50 -10.83 -6.46
N SER A 84 -17.75 -10.58 -7.74
CA SER A 84 -17.08 -11.28 -8.84
C SER A 84 -15.75 -10.64 -9.24
N SER A 85 -15.43 -9.45 -8.70
CA SER A 85 -14.19 -8.73 -8.99
C SER A 85 -13.10 -9.08 -7.98
N VAL A 86 -11.86 -8.96 -8.44
CA VAL A 86 -10.67 -9.09 -7.62
C VAL A 86 -10.19 -7.69 -7.30
N PHE A 87 -9.97 -7.40 -6.03
CA PHE A 87 -9.52 -6.10 -5.55
C PHE A 87 -8.09 -6.18 -5.05
N LYS A 88 -7.41 -5.03 -5.10
CA LYS A 88 -6.05 -4.88 -4.63
C LYS A 88 -5.88 -3.53 -3.95
N ALA A 89 -5.24 -3.52 -2.79
CA ALA A 89 -4.84 -2.29 -2.14
C ALA A 89 -3.44 -1.90 -2.64
N THR A 90 -3.30 -0.66 -3.07
CA THR A 90 -2.05 -0.06 -3.50
C THR A 90 -1.75 1.12 -2.58
N VAL A 91 -0.53 1.18 -2.09
CA VAL A 91 -0.04 2.30 -1.28
C VAL A 91 1.12 2.92 -2.04
N SER A 92 0.97 4.14 -2.53
CA SER A 92 1.99 4.86 -3.28
C SER A 92 2.42 6.14 -2.57
N LEU A 93 3.63 6.62 -2.81
CA LEU A 93 4.06 7.89 -2.25
C LEU A 93 3.50 9.05 -3.07
N GLN A 94 2.87 10.03 -2.40
CA GLN A 94 2.28 11.20 -3.06
C GLN A 94 3.33 12.03 -3.79
N SER A 95 4.51 12.20 -3.18
CA SER A 95 5.62 12.95 -3.78
C SER A 95 6.33 12.16 -4.88
N ASN A 96 6.25 10.82 -4.88
CA ASN A 96 6.92 9.97 -5.86
C ASN A 96 6.10 8.69 -6.12
N PRO A 97 5.23 8.68 -7.14
CA PRO A 97 4.37 7.53 -7.42
C PRO A 97 5.14 6.28 -7.85
N SER A 98 6.44 6.38 -8.18
CA SER A 98 7.29 5.22 -8.46
C SER A 98 7.55 4.36 -7.21
N VAL A 99 7.46 4.95 -6.02
CA VAL A 99 7.55 4.21 -4.75
C VAL A 99 6.15 3.79 -4.36
N LEU A 100 5.83 2.52 -4.64
CA LEU A 100 4.53 1.95 -4.31
C LEU A 100 4.68 0.53 -3.77
N GLY A 101 3.79 0.17 -2.86
CA GLY A 101 3.56 -1.16 -2.36
C GLY A 101 2.18 -1.63 -2.77
N THR A 102 2.04 -2.92 -3.02
CA THR A 102 0.74 -3.52 -3.35
C THR A 102 0.45 -4.66 -2.39
N SER A 103 -0.80 -4.77 -1.95
CA SER A 103 -1.25 -5.90 -1.15
C SER A 103 -1.39 -7.15 -2.01
N GLY A 104 -1.67 -8.27 -1.34
CA GLY A 104 -2.24 -9.42 -2.01
C GLY A 104 -3.60 -9.07 -2.65
N ASP A 105 -3.95 -9.83 -3.68
CA ASP A 105 -5.25 -9.76 -4.32
C ASP A 105 -6.30 -10.39 -3.38
N PHE A 106 -7.47 -9.76 -3.29
CA PHE A 106 -8.56 -10.26 -2.46
C PHE A 106 -9.89 -10.17 -3.18
N THR A 107 -10.79 -11.11 -2.88
CA THR A 107 -12.14 -11.15 -3.42
C THR A 107 -13.15 -10.75 -2.37
N ILE A 108 -14.38 -10.49 -2.79
CA ILE A 108 -15.50 -10.19 -1.89
C ILE A 108 -16.56 -11.26 -2.01
N THR A 109 -17.17 -11.61 -0.89
CA THR A 109 -18.33 -12.50 -0.81
C THR A 109 -19.53 -11.76 -0.24
N ASN A 110 -20.72 -12.23 -0.60
CA ASN A 110 -22.00 -11.65 -0.21
C ASN A 110 -22.47 -12.23 1.14
#